data_AF-A0A2Z4K0L0-F1
#
_entry.id   AF-A0A2Z4K0L0-F1
#
_cell.length_a   1.000
_cell.length_b   1.000
_cell.length_c   1.000
_cell.angle_alpha   90.00
_cell.angle_beta   90.00
_cell.angle_gamma   90.00
#
_symmetry.space_group_name_H-M   'P 1'
#
loop_
_entity.id
_entity.type
_entity.pdbx_description
1 polymer ?
#
loop_
_entity_poly.entity_id
_entity_poly.type
_entity_poly.pdbx_seq_one_letter_code
_entity_poly.pdbx_strand_id
1 'polypeptide(L)'
;MKTAAITALVALPLALSACGEATSADAEPMPDAPVDVAAVERALPEPEVAAEEVGEIDSACRANLAEPFVGQTLNLESRTALLDAIEPQAIVRFLEPGEEVDVEAEAEAGSTNPDRLNIRADEDSTITEVFCG
;
A
#
# COMPACT_ATOMS: atom_id res chain seq x y z
N MET A 1 10.61 -34.69 -50.13
CA MET A 1 11.51 -33.65 -50.69
C MET A 1 11.75 -32.64 -49.58
N LYS A 2 12.95 -32.70 -48.95
CA LYS A 2 14.00 -31.66 -48.96
C LYS A 2 13.61 -30.38 -48.19
N THR A 3 13.99 -30.28 -46.91
CA THR A 3 15.04 -29.38 -46.33
C THR A 3 14.75 -27.88 -46.48
N ALA A 4 14.88 -27.01 -45.47
CA ALA A 4 16.06 -26.86 -44.61
C ALA A 4 15.75 -26.16 -43.27
N ALA A 5 16.59 -26.50 -42.28
CA ALA A 5 16.84 -25.74 -41.06
C ALA A 5 17.58 -24.42 -41.35
N ILE A 6 17.54 -23.46 -40.42
CA ILE A 6 18.70 -22.64 -39.98
C ILE A 6 18.38 -22.05 -38.61
N THR A 7 19.26 -22.39 -37.66
CA THR A 7 19.44 -21.82 -36.33
C THR A 7 20.06 -20.42 -36.44
N ALA A 8 19.61 -19.45 -35.64
CA ALA A 8 20.39 -18.26 -35.35
C ALA A 8 20.17 -17.81 -33.91
N LEU A 9 21.09 -18.27 -33.06
CA LEU A 9 21.35 -17.75 -31.72
C LEU A 9 22.01 -16.37 -31.90
N VAL A 10 21.41 -15.31 -31.39
CA VAL A 10 22.08 -14.02 -31.24
C VAL A 10 21.97 -13.60 -29.78
N ALA A 11 23.04 -13.88 -29.05
CA ALA A 11 23.33 -13.24 -27.78
C ALA A 11 23.66 -11.77 -28.06
N LEU A 12 22.90 -10.84 -27.47
CA LEU A 12 23.29 -9.43 -27.40
C LEU A 12 23.90 -9.12 -26.03
N PRO A 13 25.09 -8.48 -26.01
CA PRO A 13 25.87 -8.27 -24.80
C PRO A 13 25.34 -7.10 -23.97
N LEU A 14 25.53 -7.28 -22.66
CA LEU A 14 25.60 -6.30 -21.57
C LEU A 14 26.03 -4.90 -22.03
N ALA A 15 25.11 -3.93 -21.90
CA ALA A 15 25.42 -2.51 -21.88
C ALA A 15 25.02 -1.94 -20.50
N LEU A 16 25.82 -2.24 -19.47
CA LEU A 16 25.85 -1.48 -18.22
C LEU A 16 26.96 -0.43 -18.36
N SER A 17 26.63 0.69 -18.99
CA SER A 17 27.48 1.87 -19.02
C SER A 17 27.18 2.78 -17.82
N ALA A 18 28.24 3.23 -17.16
CA ALA A 18 28.31 4.36 -16.23
C ALA A 18 27.83 4.12 -14.78
N CYS A 19 28.66 3.43 -14.00
CA CYS A 19 28.89 3.85 -12.61
C CYS A 19 30.20 4.66 -12.59
N GLY A 20 30.10 5.88 -12.07
CA GLY A 20 31.09 6.93 -12.16
C GLY A 20 32.43 6.62 -11.52
N GLU A 21 33.43 7.33 -12.05
CA GLU A 21 34.75 7.53 -11.46
C GLU A 21 34.64 7.87 -9.96
N ALA A 22 35.11 6.96 -9.11
CA ALA A 22 35.46 7.29 -7.74
C ALA A 22 36.77 8.07 -7.76
N THR A 23 36.68 9.39 -7.66
CA THR A 23 37.84 10.22 -7.31
C THR A 23 38.30 9.83 -5.90
N SER A 24 39.50 9.27 -5.79
CA SER A 24 40.16 9.05 -4.51
C SER A 24 40.52 10.40 -3.92
N ALA A 25 39.63 10.94 -3.09
CA ALA A 25 39.96 12.05 -2.22
C ALA A 25 40.87 11.52 -1.12
N ASP A 26 42.09 12.05 -1.11
CA ASP A 26 43.08 11.94 -0.05
C ASP A 26 42.39 12.30 1.29
N ALA A 27 42.14 11.30 2.12
CA ALA A 27 41.48 11.48 3.39
C ALA A 27 42.50 12.02 4.41
N GLU A 28 42.48 13.34 4.62
CA GLU A 28 43.10 13.92 5.81
C GLU A 28 42.46 13.29 7.07
N PRO A 29 43.26 12.84 8.06
CA PRO A 29 42.70 12.25 9.27
C PRO A 29 41.88 13.30 10.02
N MET A 30 40.57 13.05 10.14
CA MET A 30 39.69 13.86 10.98
C MET A 30 40.17 13.80 12.44
N PRO A 31 40.23 14.95 13.15
CA PRO A 31 40.55 14.92 14.57
C PRO A 31 39.43 14.21 15.35
N ASP A 32 39.80 13.22 16.15
CA ASP A 32 38.96 12.57 17.18
C ASP A 32 38.59 13.59 18.27
N ALA A 33 37.71 14.52 17.95
CA ALA A 33 37.01 15.29 18.97
C ALA A 33 35.86 14.43 19.51
N PRO A 34 35.76 14.20 20.84
CA PRO A 34 34.62 13.48 21.39
C PRO A 34 33.36 14.30 21.12
N VAL A 35 32.44 13.72 20.34
CA VAL A 35 31.11 14.30 20.13
C VAL A 35 30.34 14.18 21.43
N ASP A 36 30.16 15.29 22.13
CA ASP A 36 29.30 15.38 23.31
C ASP A 36 27.83 15.29 22.86
N VAL A 37 27.34 14.05 22.78
CA VAL A 37 25.95 13.72 22.43
C VAL A 37 24.92 14.37 23.38
N ALA A 38 25.30 14.74 24.61
CA ALA A 38 24.40 15.37 25.56
C ALA A 38 24.15 16.87 25.27
N ALA A 39 24.96 17.49 24.42
CA ALA A 39 24.75 18.85 23.93
C ALA A 39 23.79 18.89 22.73
N VAL A 40 23.73 17.83 21.93
CA VAL A 40 22.90 17.76 20.71
C VAL A 40 21.41 17.59 21.03
N GLU A 41 21.07 16.84 22.09
CA GLU A 41 19.67 16.62 22.49
C GLU A 41 18.97 17.88 23.03
N ARG A 42 19.70 18.94 23.42
CA ARG A 42 19.11 20.15 24.01
C ARG A 42 18.71 21.24 23.02
N ALA A 43 18.99 21.08 21.73
CA ALA A 43 18.90 22.17 20.75
C ALA A 43 17.81 22.00 19.68
N LEU A 44 17.02 20.92 19.72
CA LEU A 44 15.91 20.76 18.77
C LEU A 44 14.61 21.17 19.46
N PRO A 45 14.01 22.33 19.10
CA PRO A 45 12.64 22.60 19.51
C PRO A 45 11.75 21.47 18.97
N GLU A 46 10.96 20.89 19.85
CA GLU A 46 9.95 19.89 19.47
C GLU A 46 9.03 20.54 18.41
N PRO A 47 8.86 19.94 17.22
CA PRO A 47 7.92 20.48 16.26
C PRO A 47 6.53 20.38 16.88
N GLU A 48 5.94 21.53 17.21
CA GLU A 48 4.53 21.64 17.56
C GLU A 48 3.71 21.28 16.31
N VAL A 49 3.44 19.99 16.12
CA VAL A 49 2.43 19.52 15.18
C VAL A 49 1.09 19.95 15.76
N ALA A 50 0.61 21.11 15.31
CA ALA A 50 -0.79 21.45 15.44
C ALA A 50 -1.55 20.35 14.71
N ALA A 51 -2.31 19.54 15.46
CA ALA A 51 -3.28 18.63 14.86
C ALA A 51 -4.28 19.50 14.11
N GLU A 52 -4.13 19.60 12.78
CA GLU A 52 -5.21 20.10 11.94
C GLU A 52 -6.41 19.19 12.22
N GLU A 53 -7.53 19.78 12.64
CA GLU A 53 -8.80 19.04 12.70
C GLU A 53 -9.05 18.50 11.29
N VAL A 54 -8.83 17.20 11.12
CA VAL A 54 -9.34 16.45 9.98
C VAL A 54 -10.84 16.62 10.08
N GLY A 55 -11.39 17.53 9.26
CA GLY A 55 -12.81 17.85 9.26
C GLY A 55 -13.62 16.56 9.22
N GLU A 56 -14.69 16.52 9.99
CA GLU A 56 -15.62 15.39 10.10
C GLU A 56 -15.98 14.90 8.70
N ILE A 57 -15.41 13.76 8.29
CA ILE A 57 -15.78 13.12 7.04
C ILE A 57 -17.07 12.39 7.35
N ASP A 58 -18.20 12.94 6.92
CA ASP A 58 -19.49 12.23 6.80
C ASP A 58 -19.31 11.07 5.80
N SER A 59 -18.60 10.02 6.19
CA SER A 59 -18.35 8.85 5.33
C SER A 59 -19.46 7.83 5.53
N ALA A 60 -20.66 8.12 5.02
CA ALA A 60 -21.66 7.07 4.88
C ALA A 60 -21.05 5.92 4.05
N CYS A 61 -21.24 4.68 4.51
CA CYS A 61 -20.71 3.51 3.81
C CYS A 61 -21.16 3.45 2.35
N ARG A 62 -20.21 3.19 1.44
CA ARG A 62 -20.40 3.24 -0.03
C ARG A 62 -20.44 1.87 -0.71
N ALA A 63 -21.03 0.85 -0.08
CA ALA A 63 -21.08 -0.50 -0.65
C ALA A 63 -21.65 -0.55 -2.08
N ASN A 64 -22.65 0.29 -2.38
CA ASN A 64 -23.24 0.41 -3.72
C ASN A 64 -22.25 0.85 -4.81
N LEU A 65 -21.18 1.57 -4.46
CA LEU A 65 -20.13 1.97 -5.41
C LEU A 65 -19.09 0.87 -5.60
N ALA A 66 -18.99 -0.06 -4.63
CA ALA A 66 -18.11 -1.22 -4.71
C ALA A 66 -18.77 -2.43 -5.40
N GLU A 67 -20.10 -2.50 -5.46
CA GLU A 67 -20.85 -3.59 -6.13
C GLU A 67 -20.35 -3.93 -7.56
N PRO A 68 -19.99 -2.97 -8.44
CA PRO A 68 -19.49 -3.28 -9.79
C PRO A 68 -18.16 -4.05 -9.82
N PHE A 69 -17.44 -4.10 -8.69
CA PHE A 69 -16.17 -4.82 -8.56
C PHE A 69 -16.36 -6.28 -8.11
N VAL A 70 -17.57 -6.68 -7.70
CA VAL A 70 -17.88 -8.08 -7.39
C VAL A 70 -17.68 -8.95 -8.64
N GLY A 71 -16.96 -10.05 -8.48
CA GLY A 71 -16.54 -10.96 -9.55
C GLY A 71 -15.22 -10.57 -10.23
N GLN A 72 -14.61 -9.43 -9.87
CA GLN A 72 -13.29 -9.05 -10.36
C GLN A 72 -12.19 -9.59 -9.44
N THR A 73 -11.04 -9.95 -10.01
CA THR A 73 -9.84 -10.26 -9.22
C THR A 73 -9.29 -8.99 -8.58
N LEU A 74 -9.08 -9.02 -7.26
CA LEU A 74 -8.48 -7.97 -6.45
C LEU A 74 -6.96 -7.96 -6.61
N ASN A 75 -6.49 -7.36 -7.71
CA ASN A 75 -5.07 -7.08 -7.96
C ASN A 75 -4.78 -5.59 -7.75
N LEU A 76 -3.55 -5.14 -7.99
CA LEU A 76 -3.16 -3.75 -7.75
C LEU A 76 -4.02 -2.74 -8.55
N GLU A 77 -4.33 -3.06 -9.82
CA GLU A 77 -5.07 -2.18 -10.71
C GLU A 77 -6.54 -2.07 -10.27
N SER A 78 -7.22 -3.21 -10.10
CA SER A 78 -8.63 -3.23 -9.69
C SER A 78 -8.83 -2.72 -8.27
N ARG A 79 -7.88 -2.97 -7.35
CA ARG A 79 -7.91 -2.40 -6.00
C ARG A 79 -7.78 -0.89 -6.02
N THR A 80 -6.90 -0.35 -6.86
CA THR A 80 -6.76 1.12 -6.98
C THR A 80 -8.03 1.74 -7.53
N ALA A 81 -8.60 1.14 -8.59
CA ALA A 81 -9.86 1.60 -9.17
C ALA A 81 -11.04 1.49 -8.18
N LEU A 82 -11.08 0.43 -7.37
CA LEU A 82 -12.07 0.24 -6.33
C LEU A 82 -11.97 1.33 -5.26
N LEU A 83 -10.76 1.59 -4.76
CA LEU A 83 -10.52 2.59 -3.72
C LEU A 83 -10.85 4.02 -4.20
N ASP A 84 -10.53 4.35 -5.45
CA ASP A 84 -10.89 5.61 -6.10
C ASP A 84 -12.42 5.77 -6.25
N ALA A 85 -13.11 4.70 -6.67
CA ALA A 85 -14.55 4.71 -6.86
C ALA A 85 -15.35 4.91 -5.56
N ILE A 86 -14.81 4.45 -4.43
CA ILE A 86 -15.46 4.57 -3.12
C ILE A 86 -15.05 5.83 -2.36
N GLU A 87 -14.26 6.75 -2.91
CA GLU A 87 -13.91 7.97 -2.17
C GLU A 87 -15.14 8.86 -1.86
N PRO A 88 -15.17 9.57 -0.71
CA PRO A 88 -14.24 9.52 0.44
C PRO A 88 -14.58 8.45 1.52
N GLN A 89 -14.73 7.17 1.18
CA GLN A 89 -14.89 6.09 2.17
C GLN A 89 -13.70 6.07 3.15
N ALA A 90 -13.95 6.39 4.42
CA ALA A 90 -12.89 6.53 5.41
C ALA A 90 -12.38 5.19 5.96
N ILE A 91 -13.27 4.19 6.05
CA ILE A 91 -12.97 2.91 6.70
C ILE A 91 -13.29 1.76 5.76
N VAL A 92 -12.25 1.02 5.35
CA VAL A 92 -12.35 -0.14 4.46
C VAL A 92 -11.65 -1.33 5.12
N ARG A 93 -12.35 -2.47 5.23
CA ARG A 93 -11.80 -3.75 5.71
C ARG A 93 -11.84 -4.77 4.56
N PHE A 94 -10.69 -5.35 4.25
CA PHE A 94 -10.61 -6.51 3.36
C PHE A 94 -10.65 -7.77 4.21
N LEU A 95 -11.61 -8.64 3.94
CA LEU A 95 -11.78 -9.90 4.67
C LEU A 95 -10.96 -11.01 4.01
N GLU A 96 -10.31 -11.81 4.84
CA GLU A 96 -9.57 -12.98 4.35
C GLU A 96 -10.55 -14.08 3.87
N PRO A 97 -10.12 -14.96 2.94
CA PRO A 97 -10.93 -16.09 2.52
C PRO A 97 -11.30 -16.96 3.71
N GLY A 98 -12.60 -17.19 3.92
CA GLY A 98 -13.13 -17.95 5.04
C GLY A 98 -13.27 -17.16 6.35
N GLU A 99 -12.94 -15.87 6.39
CA GLU A 99 -13.25 -15.00 7.53
C GLU A 99 -14.76 -14.80 7.65
N GLU A 100 -15.32 -15.28 8.76
CA GLU A 100 -16.72 -15.06 9.11
C GLU A 100 -16.86 -13.77 9.91
N VAL A 101 -17.66 -12.84 9.39
CA VAL A 101 -18.06 -11.62 10.09
C VAL A 101 -19.52 -11.77 10.43
N ASP A 102 -19.81 -11.87 11.73
CA ASP A 102 -21.16 -11.77 12.24
C ASP A 102 -21.43 -10.31 12.62
N VAL A 103 -22.05 -9.58 11.69
CA VAL A 103 -22.35 -8.16 11.85
C VAL A 103 -23.35 -7.93 12.99
N GLU A 104 -24.25 -8.89 13.25
CA GLU A 104 -25.19 -8.79 14.36
C GLU A 104 -24.46 -8.95 15.70
N ALA A 105 -23.56 -9.92 15.82
CA ALA A 105 -22.76 -10.12 17.03
C ALA A 105 -21.78 -8.96 17.29
N GLU A 106 -21.12 -8.42 16.25
CA GLU A 106 -20.29 -7.22 16.40
C GLU A 106 -21.13 -5.99 16.81
N ALA A 107 -22.37 -5.88 16.35
CA ALA A 107 -23.26 -4.78 16.72
C ALA A 107 -23.72 -4.90 18.18
N GLU A 108 -24.06 -6.11 18.63
CA GLU A 108 -24.37 -6.41 20.03
C GLU A 108 -23.18 -6.15 20.97
N ALA A 109 -21.96 -6.43 20.50
CA ALA A 109 -20.72 -6.13 21.23
C ALA A 109 -20.34 -4.64 21.19
N GLY A 110 -21.05 -3.82 20.40
CA GLY A 110 -20.74 -2.40 20.20
C GLY A 110 -19.48 -2.15 19.38
N SER A 111 -19.00 -3.14 18.62
CA SER A 111 -17.80 -3.08 17.77
C SER A 111 -18.10 -2.90 16.29
N THR A 112 -19.37 -3.01 15.87
CA THR A 112 -19.80 -2.69 14.50
C THR A 112 -19.67 -1.19 14.23
N ASN A 113 -19.09 -0.89 13.08
CA ASN A 113 -19.03 0.47 12.55
C ASN A 113 -19.92 0.50 11.29
N PRO A 114 -21.08 1.17 11.31
CA PRO A 114 -22.01 1.19 10.18
C PRO A 114 -21.41 1.85 8.94
N ASP A 115 -20.40 2.70 9.13
CA ASP A 115 -19.70 3.40 8.05
C ASP A 115 -18.59 2.56 7.45
N ARG A 116 -18.19 1.43 8.05
CA ARG A 116 -17.15 0.54 7.53
C ARG A 116 -17.64 -0.23 6.32
N LEU A 117 -16.91 -0.10 5.22
CA LEU A 117 -17.07 -0.96 4.05
C LEU A 117 -16.23 -2.24 4.22
N ASN A 118 -16.87 -3.40 4.16
CA ASN A 118 -16.21 -4.69 4.11
C ASN A 118 -16.19 -5.21 2.68
N ILE A 119 -15.06 -5.79 2.28
CA ILE A 119 -14.84 -6.35 0.95
C ILE A 119 -14.30 -7.76 1.15
N ARG A 120 -15.08 -8.76 0.77
CA ARG A 120 -14.69 -10.17 0.88
C ARG A 120 -14.10 -10.64 -0.44
N ALA A 121 -12.95 -11.28 -0.37
CA ALA A 121 -12.35 -12.00 -1.49
C ALA A 121 -12.24 -13.50 -1.18
N ASP A 122 -12.29 -14.33 -2.21
CA ASP A 122 -12.01 -15.77 -2.10
C ASP A 122 -10.51 -16.09 -2.20
N GLU A 123 -10.17 -17.38 -2.16
CA GLU A 123 -8.78 -17.87 -2.23
C GLU A 123 -8.05 -17.45 -3.51
N ASP A 124 -8.79 -17.20 -4.59
CA ASP A 124 -8.27 -16.72 -5.88
C ASP A 124 -8.21 -15.17 -5.94
N SER A 125 -8.42 -14.51 -4.80
CA SER A 125 -8.53 -13.05 -4.67
C SER A 125 -9.68 -12.45 -5.50
N THR A 126 -10.73 -13.21 -5.81
CA THR A 126 -11.92 -12.68 -6.50
C THR A 126 -12.86 -12.07 -5.47
N ILE A 127 -13.31 -10.83 -5.70
CA ILE A 127 -14.27 -10.17 -4.81
C ILE A 127 -15.59 -10.91 -4.90
N THR A 128 -16.08 -11.46 -3.80
CA THR A 128 -17.31 -12.23 -3.73
C THR A 128 -18.47 -11.44 -3.14
N GLU A 129 -18.18 -10.48 -2.25
CA GLU A 129 -19.19 -9.75 -1.51
C GLU A 129 -18.67 -8.39 -1.04
N VAL A 130 -19.57 -7.41 -0.97
CA VAL A 130 -19.32 -6.09 -0.37
C VAL A 130 -20.51 -5.70 0.50
N PHE A 131 -20.26 -5.18 1.69
CA PHE A 131 -21.33 -4.78 2.63
C PHE A 131 -20.86 -3.79 3.68
N CYS A 132 -21.79 -3.08 4.29
CA CYS A 132 -21.55 -2.15 5.38
C CYS A 132 -21.70 -2.84 6.73
N GLY A 133 -20.80 -2.58 7.70
CA GLY A 133 -20.97 -3.07 9.07
C GLY A 133 -19.73 -3.54 9.80
#